data_AF-T0YQ53-F1
#
_entry.id   AF-T0YQ53-F1
#
_cell.length_a   1.000
_cell.length_b   1.000
_cell.length_c   1.000
_cell.angle_alpha   90.00
_cell.angle_beta   90.00
_cell.angle_gamma   90.00
#
_symmetry.space_group_name_H-M   'P 1'
#
loop_
_entity.id
_entity.type
_entity.pdbx_description
1 polymer ?
#
loop_
_entity_poly.entity_id
_entity_poly.type
_entity_poly.pdbx_seq_one_letter_code
_entity_poly.pdbx_strand_id
1 'polypeptide(L)'
;MNMAMLSSAGQSDRDDAREFLKAIKPFVLTGDLSRAAECIGRSWCGGKLCVFLTHSDAEVRRAAAMALTLLGDKKAIEPLSAALHDADEQVHALSEDALWAIWFRGGNNRSCCHLKCGTHHLKHGNLDTAIEKFSLAIEADPEFAEAYNQR
;
A
#
# COMPACT_ATOMS: atom_id res chain seq x y z
N MET A 1 -32.95 6.47 15.39
CA MET A 1 -31.63 6.69 14.76
C MET A 1 -31.68 8.08 14.15
N ASN A 2 -30.96 9.06 14.72
CA ASN A 2 -31.28 10.49 14.57
C ASN A 2 -30.51 11.12 13.40
N MET A 3 -31.21 11.88 12.55
CA MET A 3 -30.70 12.49 11.31
C MET A 3 -29.50 13.44 11.55
N ALA A 4 -29.37 13.98 12.78
CA ALA A 4 -28.26 14.83 13.20
C ALA A 4 -26.90 14.10 13.33
N MET A 5 -26.89 12.80 13.71
CA MET A 5 -25.64 12.02 13.87
C MET A 5 -25.01 11.64 12.52
N LEU A 6 -25.85 11.42 11.49
CA LEU A 6 -25.38 11.15 10.13
C LEU A 6 -24.77 12.40 9.48
N SER A 7 -25.32 13.58 9.80
CA SER A 7 -24.80 14.86 9.31
C SER A 7 -23.45 15.24 9.94
N SER A 8 -23.20 14.90 11.20
CA SER A 8 -21.92 15.20 11.86
C SER A 8 -20.81 14.27 11.41
N ALA A 9 -21.10 12.99 11.18
CA ALA A 9 -20.12 12.03 10.68
C ALA A 9 -19.64 12.39 9.25
N GLY A 10 -20.58 12.70 8.35
CA GLY A 10 -20.25 13.13 6.99
C GLY A 10 -19.51 14.48 6.90
N GLN A 11 -19.69 15.35 7.89
CA GLN A 11 -18.92 16.60 7.98
C GLN A 11 -17.49 16.34 8.46
N SER A 12 -17.31 15.48 9.49
CA SER A 12 -15.98 15.08 9.96
C SER A 12 -15.15 14.42 8.87
N ASP A 13 -15.74 13.52 8.07
CA ASP A 13 -15.01 12.85 6.99
C ASP A 13 -14.55 13.83 5.89
N ARG A 14 -15.33 14.88 5.60
CA ARG A 14 -14.92 15.94 4.66
C ARG A 14 -13.79 16.80 5.21
N ASP A 15 -13.86 17.15 6.50
CA ASP A 15 -12.84 17.94 7.14
C ASP A 15 -11.52 17.15 7.21
N ASP A 16 -11.59 15.86 7.55
CA ASP A 16 -10.44 14.96 7.54
C ASP A 16 -9.83 14.83 6.13
N ALA A 17 -10.65 14.67 5.08
CA ALA A 17 -10.17 14.58 3.71
C ALA A 17 -9.45 15.86 3.25
N ARG A 18 -9.96 17.03 3.67
CA ARG A 18 -9.33 18.32 3.38
C ARG A 18 -7.99 18.48 4.11
N GLU A 19 -7.93 18.07 5.38
CA GLU A 19 -6.70 18.09 6.16
C GLU A 19 -5.66 17.13 5.58
N PHE A 20 -6.09 15.96 5.14
CA PHE A 20 -5.25 14.98 4.46
C PHE A 20 -4.59 15.57 3.21
N LEU A 21 -5.38 16.12 2.29
CA LEU A 21 -4.85 16.76 1.09
C LEU A 21 -3.86 17.90 1.41
N LYS A 22 -4.19 18.73 2.41
CA LYS A 22 -3.31 19.81 2.85
C LYS A 22 -1.98 19.28 3.38
N ALA A 23 -2.00 18.17 4.12
CA ALA A 23 -0.81 17.56 4.70
C ALA A 23 0.11 16.96 3.64
N ILE A 24 -0.45 16.31 2.61
CA ILE A 24 0.36 15.61 1.60
C ILE A 24 0.84 16.51 0.45
N LYS A 25 0.10 17.60 0.16
CA LYS A 25 0.35 18.48 -1.00
C LYS A 25 1.80 18.97 -1.11
N PRO A 26 2.48 19.38 -0.03
CA PRO A 26 3.87 19.80 -0.12
C PRO A 26 4.78 18.71 -0.68
N PHE A 27 4.58 17.46 -0.28
CA PHE A 27 5.43 16.34 -0.68
C PHE A 27 5.16 15.88 -2.11
N VAL A 28 3.90 15.95 -2.56
CA VAL A 28 3.55 15.70 -3.97
C VAL A 28 4.24 16.72 -4.88
N LEU A 29 4.31 17.98 -4.47
CA LEU A 29 4.96 19.03 -5.25
C LEU A 29 6.49 18.91 -5.27
N THR A 30 7.11 18.44 -4.18
CA THR A 30 8.57 18.30 -4.08
C THR A 30 9.08 16.94 -4.56
N GLY A 31 8.21 15.94 -4.69
CA GLY A 31 8.59 14.56 -5.00
C GLY A 31 9.26 13.82 -3.82
N ASP A 32 9.23 14.38 -2.61
CA ASP A 32 9.87 13.77 -1.43
C ASP A 32 8.98 12.67 -0.82
N LEU A 33 8.99 11.50 -1.46
CA LEU A 33 8.18 10.34 -1.09
C LEU A 33 8.55 9.77 0.28
N SER A 34 9.82 9.89 0.70
CA SER A 34 10.28 9.41 2.01
C SER A 34 9.65 10.19 3.15
N ARG A 35 9.66 11.53 3.05
CA ARG A 35 9.00 12.37 4.04
C ARG A 35 7.48 12.28 3.97
N ALA A 36 6.92 12.07 2.78
CA ALA A 36 5.50 11.78 2.62
C ALA A 36 5.11 10.52 3.42
N ALA A 37 5.83 9.42 3.23
CA ALA A 37 5.57 8.16 3.93
C ALA A 37 5.66 8.31 5.46
N GLU A 38 6.67 9.02 5.96
CA GLU A 38 6.81 9.28 7.39
C GLU A 38 5.64 10.14 7.94
N CYS A 39 5.29 11.22 7.23
CA CYS A 39 4.20 12.10 7.63
C CYS A 39 2.87 11.36 7.63
N ILE A 40 2.60 10.56 6.58
CA ILE A 40 1.39 9.77 6.43
C ILE A 40 1.32 8.73 7.57
N GLY A 41 2.37 7.94 7.78
CA GLY A 41 2.37 6.87 8.77
C GLY A 41 2.24 7.36 10.22
N ARG A 42 2.64 8.60 10.51
CA ARG A 42 2.45 9.24 11.82
C ARG A 42 1.04 9.79 12.03
N SER A 43 0.41 10.32 10.97
CA SER A 43 -0.81 11.13 11.09
C SER A 43 -2.09 10.42 10.60
N TRP A 44 -1.97 9.35 9.82
CA TRP A 44 -3.09 8.69 9.18
C TRP A 44 -2.99 7.18 9.34
N CYS A 45 -4.04 6.54 9.85
CA CYS A 45 -4.10 5.09 9.94
C CYS A 45 -4.56 4.48 8.60
N GLY A 46 -4.09 3.27 8.28
CA GLY A 46 -4.44 2.57 7.04
C GLY A 46 -5.95 2.45 6.83
N GLY A 47 -6.71 2.18 7.90
CA GLY A 47 -8.18 2.09 7.82
C GLY A 47 -8.86 3.39 7.34
N LYS A 48 -8.38 4.57 7.77
CA LYS A 48 -8.92 5.86 7.30
C LYS A 48 -8.57 6.12 5.84
N LEU A 49 -7.35 5.77 5.42
CA LEU A 49 -6.93 5.88 4.02
C LEU A 49 -7.77 4.96 3.11
N CYS A 50 -8.13 3.75 3.58
CA CYS A 50 -9.05 2.88 2.85
C CYS A 50 -10.44 3.50 2.66
N VAL A 51 -10.95 4.25 3.64
CA VAL A 51 -12.22 4.99 3.49
C VAL A 51 -12.08 6.11 2.44
N PHE A 52 -10.92 6.77 2.38
CA PHE A 52 -10.67 7.82 1.38
C PHE A 52 -10.58 7.30 -0.05
N LEU A 53 -10.29 6.01 -0.28
CA LEU A 53 -10.38 5.39 -1.61
C LEU A 53 -11.79 5.40 -2.19
N THR A 54 -12.84 5.56 -1.38
CA THR A 54 -14.23 5.64 -1.87
C THR A 54 -14.80 7.05 -1.81
N HIS A 55 -13.95 8.07 -1.61
CA HIS A 55 -14.40 9.45 -1.48
C HIS A 55 -14.92 10.02 -2.81
N SER A 56 -15.91 10.91 -2.75
CA SER A 56 -16.54 11.48 -3.96
C SER A 56 -15.58 12.35 -4.78
N ASP A 57 -14.62 12.99 -4.10
CA ASP A 57 -13.56 13.78 -4.74
C ASP A 57 -12.41 12.88 -5.23
N ALA A 58 -12.12 12.93 -6.53
CA ALA A 58 -11.07 12.15 -7.16
C ALA A 58 -9.67 12.49 -6.64
N GLU A 59 -9.41 13.75 -6.26
CA GLU A 59 -8.12 14.15 -5.69
C GLU A 59 -7.85 13.43 -4.37
N VAL A 60 -8.88 13.28 -3.53
CA VAL A 60 -8.81 12.54 -2.27
C VAL A 60 -8.55 11.05 -2.52
N ARG A 61 -9.19 10.46 -3.54
CA ARG A 61 -8.98 9.05 -3.90
C ARG A 61 -7.56 8.80 -4.41
N ARG A 62 -7.05 9.65 -5.32
CA ARG A 62 -5.67 9.57 -5.85
C ARG A 62 -4.65 9.67 -4.72
N ALA A 63 -4.84 10.67 -3.86
CA ALA A 63 -4.03 10.89 -2.67
C ALA A 63 -4.00 9.67 -1.73
N ALA A 64 -5.16 9.05 -1.50
CA ALA A 64 -5.29 7.87 -0.67
C ALA A 64 -4.59 6.65 -1.28
N ALA A 65 -4.78 6.40 -2.58
CA ALA A 65 -4.12 5.33 -3.31
C ALA A 65 -2.59 5.47 -3.22
N MET A 66 -2.06 6.66 -3.52
CA MET A 66 -0.63 6.97 -3.39
C MET A 66 -0.12 6.75 -1.96
N ALA A 67 -0.86 7.21 -0.95
CA ALA A 67 -0.48 7.02 0.44
C ALA A 67 -0.40 5.52 0.82
N LEU A 68 -1.35 4.72 0.35
CA LEU A 68 -1.36 3.27 0.57
C LEU A 68 -0.21 2.56 -0.15
N THR A 69 0.20 3.00 -1.34
CA THR A 69 1.42 2.54 -2.02
C THR A 69 2.66 2.79 -1.16
N LEU A 70 2.76 3.97 -0.55
CA LEU A 70 3.91 4.33 0.29
C LEU A 70 3.98 3.52 1.57
N LEU A 71 2.83 3.26 2.20
CA LEU A 71 2.74 2.50 3.45
C LEU A 71 2.90 0.99 3.24
N GLY A 72 2.38 0.42 2.15
CA GLY A 72 2.48 -1.01 1.86
C GLY A 72 1.76 -1.91 2.87
N ASP A 73 0.68 -1.43 3.51
CA ASP A 73 -0.09 -2.23 4.47
C ASP A 73 -0.99 -3.24 3.73
N LYS A 74 -0.78 -4.54 4.00
CA LYS A 74 -1.58 -5.64 3.44
C LYS A 74 -3.08 -5.50 3.71
N LYS A 75 -3.48 -4.79 4.78
CA LYS A 75 -4.91 -4.53 5.08
C LYS A 75 -5.61 -3.71 4.01
N ALA A 76 -4.86 -3.04 3.13
CA ALA A 76 -5.41 -2.26 2.05
C ALA A 76 -5.71 -3.07 0.78
N ILE A 77 -5.34 -4.36 0.72
CA ILE A 77 -5.48 -5.19 -0.49
C ILE A 77 -6.92 -5.19 -1.02
N GLU A 78 -7.91 -5.45 -0.16
CA GLU A 78 -9.32 -5.50 -0.59
C GLU A 78 -9.82 -4.12 -1.10
N PRO A 79 -9.67 -3.01 -0.35
CA PRO A 79 -10.01 -1.68 -0.85
C PRO A 79 -9.30 -1.28 -2.15
N LEU A 80 -8.00 -1.57 -2.27
CA LEU A 80 -7.22 -1.26 -3.47
C LEU A 80 -7.67 -2.12 -4.67
N SER A 81 -8.02 -3.39 -4.44
CA SER A 81 -8.56 -4.26 -5.48
C SER A 81 -9.87 -3.73 -6.04
N ALA A 82 -10.74 -3.16 -5.19
CA ALA A 82 -11.94 -2.49 -5.65
C ALA A 82 -11.63 -1.21 -6.44
N ALA A 83 -10.62 -0.45 -6.00
CA ALA A 83 -10.18 0.79 -6.66
C ALA A 83 -9.48 0.56 -8.02
N LEU A 84 -9.14 -0.68 -8.39
CA LEU A 84 -8.73 -1.02 -9.75
C LEU A 84 -9.82 -0.76 -10.80
N HIS A 85 -11.07 -0.64 -10.37
CA HIS A 85 -12.20 -0.33 -11.25
C HIS A 85 -12.69 1.12 -11.09
N ASP A 86 -11.87 2.00 -10.49
CA ASP A 86 -12.22 3.41 -10.38
C ASP A 86 -12.34 4.06 -11.77
N ALA A 87 -13.28 4.99 -11.91
CA ALA A 87 -13.47 5.74 -13.14
C ALA A 87 -12.30 6.70 -13.44
N ASP A 88 -11.55 7.06 -12.40
CA ASP A 88 -10.35 7.87 -12.51
C ASP A 88 -9.12 6.99 -12.80
N GLU A 89 -8.55 7.15 -14.00
CA GLU A 89 -7.42 6.34 -14.47
C GLU A 89 -6.19 6.41 -13.55
N GLN A 90 -5.95 7.55 -12.88
CA GLN A 90 -4.83 7.67 -11.95
C GLN A 90 -5.07 6.88 -10.67
N VAL A 91 -6.32 6.81 -10.19
CA VAL A 91 -6.67 5.98 -9.02
C VAL A 91 -6.47 4.51 -9.36
N HIS A 92 -6.90 4.08 -10.55
CA HIS A 92 -6.65 2.73 -11.05
C HIS A 92 -5.15 2.40 -11.09
N ALA A 93 -4.34 3.24 -11.75
CA ALA A 93 -2.89 3.02 -11.88
C ALA A 93 -2.18 3.00 -10.51
N LEU A 94 -2.51 3.93 -9.60
CA LEU A 94 -1.93 3.95 -8.26
C LEU A 94 -2.36 2.74 -7.41
N SER A 95 -3.57 2.23 -7.64
CA SER A 95 -4.05 1.03 -6.94
C SER A 95 -3.32 -0.23 -7.41
N GLU A 96 -3.02 -0.32 -8.71
CA GLU A 96 -2.16 -1.37 -9.26
C GLU A 96 -0.75 -1.28 -8.65
N ASP A 97 -0.15 -0.09 -8.65
CA ASP A 97 1.17 0.15 -8.05
C ASP A 97 1.20 -0.20 -6.56
N ALA A 98 0.13 0.13 -5.82
CA ALA A 98 0.02 -0.20 -4.41
C ALA A 98 -0.02 -1.71 -4.18
N LEU A 99 -0.77 -2.45 -4.99
CA LEU A 99 -0.86 -3.91 -4.88
C LEU A 99 0.49 -4.57 -5.18
N TRP A 100 1.19 -4.10 -6.21
CA TRP A 100 2.58 -4.53 -6.48
C TRP A 100 3.51 -4.21 -5.32
N ALA A 101 3.45 -2.99 -4.78
CA ALA A 101 4.27 -2.58 -3.65
C ALA A 101 4.02 -3.44 -2.41
N ILE A 102 2.76 -3.76 -2.11
CA ILE A 102 2.37 -4.65 -1.01
C ILE A 102 2.92 -6.06 -1.25
N TRP A 103 2.84 -6.57 -2.47
CA TRP A 103 3.36 -7.88 -2.81
C TRP A 103 4.89 -7.96 -2.61
N PHE A 104 5.64 -7.00 -3.16
CA PHE A 104 7.10 -6.94 -3.04
C PHE A 104 7.61 -6.64 -1.62
N ARG A 105 6.84 -5.86 -0.85
CA ARG A 105 7.20 -5.47 0.52
C ARG A 105 6.57 -6.32 1.61
N GLY A 106 5.79 -7.34 1.21
CA GLY A 106 4.97 -8.13 2.13
C GLY A 106 5.76 -9.07 3.05
N GLY A 107 7.07 -9.26 2.82
CA GLY A 107 7.91 -10.13 3.64
C GLY A 107 8.43 -9.43 4.90
N ASN A 108 8.48 -10.14 6.03
CA ASN A 108 9.23 -9.69 7.20
C ASN A 108 10.76 -9.66 6.98
N ASN A 109 11.52 -9.08 7.92
CA ASN A 109 12.98 -8.93 7.80
C ASN A 109 13.72 -10.27 7.55
N ARG A 110 13.24 -11.38 8.13
CA ARG A 110 13.84 -12.71 7.96
C ARG A 110 13.48 -13.31 6.60
N SER A 111 12.22 -13.25 6.18
CA SER A 111 11.84 -13.78 4.86
C SER A 111 12.47 -12.97 3.72
N CYS A 112 12.61 -11.65 3.88
CA CYS A 112 13.29 -10.78 2.92
C CYS A 112 14.77 -11.13 2.72
N CYS A 113 15.50 -11.57 3.76
CA CYS A 113 16.92 -11.92 3.60
C CYS A 113 17.08 -13.22 2.80
N HIS A 114 16.20 -14.19 3.04
CA HIS A 114 16.12 -15.42 2.27
C HIS A 114 15.74 -15.17 0.82
N LEU A 115 14.73 -14.34 0.54
CA LEU A 115 14.36 -13.96 -0.82
C LEU A 115 15.54 -13.32 -1.57
N LYS A 116 16.20 -12.31 -0.98
CA LYS A 116 17.37 -11.65 -1.59
C LYS A 116 18.51 -12.63 -1.90
N CYS A 117 18.77 -13.56 -0.98
CA CYS A 117 19.77 -14.60 -1.17
C CYS A 117 19.38 -15.58 -2.30
N GLY A 118 18.11 -16.00 -2.34
CA GLY A 118 17.56 -16.84 -3.41
C GLY A 118 17.67 -16.18 -4.79
N THR A 119 17.24 -14.92 -4.92
CA THR A 119 17.35 -14.14 -6.16
C THR A 119 18.81 -13.98 -6.61
N HIS A 120 19.75 -13.84 -5.67
CA HIS A 120 21.18 -13.81 -6.00
C HIS A 120 21.65 -15.14 -6.61
N HIS A 121 21.29 -16.27 -6.01
CA HIS A 121 21.64 -17.59 -6.54
C HIS A 121 20.98 -17.89 -7.89
N LEU A 122 19.71 -17.51 -8.06
CA LEU A 122 18.96 -17.66 -9.31
C LEU A 122 19.68 -16.95 -10.48
N LYS A 123 20.15 -15.72 -10.26
CA LYS A 123 20.92 -14.95 -11.26
C LYS A 123 22.24 -15.60 -11.68
N HIS A 124 22.81 -16.44 -10.82
CA HIS A 124 24.07 -17.15 -11.09
C HIS A 124 23.85 -18.60 -11.54
N GLY A 125 22.60 -19.01 -11.79
CA GLY A 125 22.26 -20.37 -12.25
C GLY A 125 22.30 -21.44 -11.16
N ASN A 126 22.47 -21.06 -9.89
CA ASN A 126 22.51 -22.00 -8.76
C ASN A 126 21.08 -22.34 -8.31
N LEU A 127 20.34 -23.09 -9.14
CA LEU A 127 18.90 -23.31 -8.97
C LEU A 127 18.54 -24.01 -7.65
N ASP A 128 19.28 -25.05 -7.26
CA ASP A 128 18.98 -25.80 -6.02
C ASP A 128 19.04 -24.92 -4.77
N THR A 129 20.09 -24.09 -4.67
CA THR A 129 20.24 -23.14 -3.56
C THR A 129 19.18 -22.05 -3.63
N ALA A 130 18.81 -21.58 -4.83
CA ALA A 130 17.74 -20.60 -4.97
C ALA A 130 16.41 -21.14 -4.42
N ILE A 131 16.01 -22.35 -4.83
CA ILE A 131 14.79 -23.03 -4.37
C ILE A 131 14.81 -23.23 -2.84
N GLU A 132 15.94 -23.65 -2.28
CA GLU A 132 16.11 -23.78 -0.82
C GLU A 132 15.87 -22.43 -0.13
N LYS A 133 16.47 -21.34 -0.62
CA LYS A 133 16.29 -20.02 -0.02
C LYS A 133 14.87 -19.50 -0.15
N PHE A 134 14.19 -19.72 -1.27
CA PHE A 134 12.79 -19.34 -1.39
C PHE A 134 11.89 -20.18 -0.49
N SER A 135 12.18 -21.47 -0.29
CA SER A 135 11.47 -22.31 0.67
C SER A 135 11.64 -21.79 2.12
N LEU A 136 12.86 -21.41 2.51
CA LEU A 136 13.11 -20.78 3.82
C LEU A 136 12.41 -19.42 3.97
N ALA A 137 12.29 -18.64 2.88
CA ALA A 137 11.53 -17.39 2.91
C ALA A 137 10.03 -17.63 3.17
N ILE A 138 9.46 -18.67 2.55
CA ILE A 138 8.07 -19.11 2.75
C ILE A 138 7.87 -19.65 4.18
N GLU A 139 8.79 -20.46 4.70
CA GLU A 139 8.71 -20.96 6.07
C GLU A 139 8.76 -19.81 7.11
N ALA A 140 9.58 -18.80 6.86
CA ALA A 140 9.70 -17.63 7.71
C ALA A 140 8.50 -16.66 7.60
N ASP A 141 7.78 -16.69 6.49
CA ASP A 141 6.60 -15.88 6.23
C ASP A 141 5.68 -16.58 5.19
N PRO A 142 4.73 -17.41 5.65
CA PRO A 142 3.86 -18.17 4.75
C PRO A 142 2.96 -17.32 3.87
N GLU A 143 2.81 -16.03 4.17
CA GLU A 143 2.04 -15.07 3.38
C GLU A 143 2.93 -14.21 2.46
N PHE A 144 4.23 -14.50 2.37
CA PHE A 144 5.13 -13.75 1.49
C PHE A 144 4.99 -14.23 0.04
N ALA A 145 3.98 -13.71 -0.63
CA ALA A 145 3.60 -14.13 -1.98
C ALA A 145 4.76 -14.04 -2.99
N GLU A 146 5.72 -13.12 -2.83
CA GLU A 146 6.86 -13.02 -3.77
C GLU A 146 7.77 -14.25 -3.69
N ALA A 147 7.94 -14.84 -2.51
CA ALA A 147 8.75 -16.03 -2.33
C ALA A 147 8.16 -17.26 -3.05
N TYR A 148 6.83 -17.37 -3.11
CA TYR A 148 6.16 -18.41 -3.91
C TYR A 148 6.33 -18.20 -5.42
N ASN A 149 6.30 -16.94 -5.88
CA ASN A 149 6.43 -16.63 -7.31
C ASN A 149 7.84 -16.85 -7.86
N GLN A 150 8.87 -16.72 -7.02
CA GLN A 150 10.26 -16.89 -7.43
C GLN A 150 10.84 -18.29 -7.18
N ARG A 151 10.15 -19.17 -6.45
CA ARG A 151 10.61 -20.54 -6.15
C ARG A 151 10.52 -21.46 -7.36
#